data_AF-A0A839JU98-F1
#
_entry.id   AF-A0A839JU98-F1
#
_cell.length_a   1.000
_cell.length_b   1.000
_cell.length_c   1.000
_cell.angle_alpha   90.00
_cell.angle_beta   90.00
_cell.angle_gamma   90.00
#
_symmetry.space_group_name_H-M   'P 1'
#
loop_
_entity.id
_entity.type
_entity.pdbx_description
1 polymer ?
#
loop_
_entity_poly.entity_id
_entity_poly.type
_entity_poly.pdbx_seq_one_letter_code
_entity_poly.pdbx_strand_id
1 'polypeptide(L)'
;MKIKNLILVFFALLIITGCAKSRPELTAQEYNNKIISFQIQAVDAVNEYFTTLEKKYDGQNLAELYIGLRDQLRSLQDKASLQEGRRRETMLKDAVVDYISGLQVALDNYERPVVELIGAYSGSASEFYRRDTQIFSNYTTQFSQSLAKLDAQMETAQSQFSKKYKFEVERK
;
A
#
# COMPACT_ATOMS: atom_id res chain seq x y z
N MET A 1 24.07 56.56 -20.18
CA MET A 1 24.79 55.36 -19.68
C MET A 1 24.22 54.97 -18.32
N LYS A 2 23.23 54.05 -18.24
CA LYS A 2 22.72 53.47 -16.96
C LYS A 2 21.58 52.42 -17.06
N ILE A 3 21.06 52.08 -18.24
CA ILE A 3 19.94 51.11 -18.36
C ILE A 3 20.38 49.73 -18.89
N LYS A 4 21.45 49.65 -19.69
CA LYS A 4 21.91 48.35 -20.26
C LYS A 4 22.60 47.45 -19.22
N ASN A 5 23.18 48.00 -18.16
CA ASN A 5 23.85 47.21 -17.12
C ASN A 5 22.90 46.61 -16.08
N LEU A 6 21.64 47.08 -16.01
CA LEU A 6 20.66 46.55 -15.04
C LEU A 6 19.99 45.26 -15.54
N ILE A 7 19.79 45.13 -16.86
CA ILE A 7 19.19 43.94 -17.49
C ILE A 7 20.18 42.75 -17.47
N LEU A 8 21.48 43.02 -17.56
CA LEU A 8 22.52 41.99 -17.57
C LEU A 8 22.75 41.37 -16.19
N VAL A 9 22.52 42.12 -15.11
CA VAL A 9 22.61 41.61 -13.73
C VAL A 9 21.39 40.77 -13.36
N PHE A 10 20.20 41.08 -13.91
CA PHE A 10 18.99 40.28 -13.66
C PHE A 10 19.04 38.91 -14.35
N PHE A 11 19.67 38.81 -15.53
CA PHE A 11 19.89 37.52 -16.21
C PHE A 11 20.99 36.67 -15.55
N ALA A 12 21.98 37.29 -14.91
CA ALA A 12 23.03 36.57 -14.20
C ALA A 12 22.56 35.98 -12.84
N LEU A 13 21.52 36.55 -12.22
CA LEU A 13 20.96 36.06 -10.95
C LEU A 13 19.96 34.90 -11.12
N LEU A 14 19.40 34.69 -12.31
CA LEU A 14 18.48 33.57 -12.60
C LEU A 14 19.20 32.23 -12.83
N ILE A 15 20.52 32.21 -12.94
CA ILE A 15 21.30 30.98 -13.18
C ILE A 15 21.73 30.30 -11.87
N ILE A 16 21.57 30.96 -10.71
CA ILE A 16 22.12 30.48 -9.42
C ILE A 16 21.07 29.84 -8.50
N THR A 17 19.77 30.04 -8.74
CA THR A 17 18.70 29.32 -8.02
C THR A 17 18.26 28.09 -8.80
N GLY A 18 19.16 27.12 -8.92
CA GLY A 18 18.89 25.91 -9.70
C GLY A 18 19.83 24.74 -9.46
N CYS A 19 20.71 24.79 -8.45
CA CYS A 19 21.23 23.56 -7.86
C CYS A 19 20.12 22.89 -7.05
N ALA A 20 19.06 22.45 -7.74
CA ALA A 20 18.27 21.34 -7.27
C ALA A 20 19.27 20.19 -7.15
N LYS A 21 19.81 20.02 -5.94
CA LYS A 21 20.70 18.92 -5.57
C LYS A 21 19.98 17.66 -6.01
N SER A 22 20.30 17.15 -7.20
CA SER A 22 19.58 16.03 -7.78
C SER A 22 19.77 14.92 -6.77
N ARG A 23 18.70 14.50 -6.10
CA ARG A 23 18.78 13.35 -5.21
C ARG A 23 19.41 12.23 -6.04
N PRO A 24 20.50 11.61 -5.55
CA PRO A 24 21.18 10.58 -6.32
C PRO A 24 20.14 9.52 -6.72
N GLU A 25 20.16 9.15 -8.00
CA GLU A 25 19.27 8.12 -8.52
C GLU A 25 19.56 6.81 -7.77
N LEU A 26 18.51 6.16 -7.26
CA LEU A 26 18.64 4.90 -6.54
C LEU A 26 19.12 3.81 -7.49
N THR A 27 19.98 2.92 -6.98
CA THR A 27 20.28 1.66 -7.65
C THR A 27 18.99 0.85 -7.84
N ALA A 28 19.01 -0.14 -8.75
CA ALA A 28 17.81 -0.94 -9.00
C ALA A 28 17.40 -1.74 -7.77
N GLN A 29 18.38 -2.23 -7.00
CA GLN A 29 18.16 -2.96 -5.76
C GLN A 29 17.62 -2.04 -4.64
N GLU A 30 18.19 -0.85 -4.45
CA GLU A 30 17.66 0.11 -3.47
C GLU A 30 16.24 0.55 -3.83
N TYR A 31 15.98 0.79 -5.11
CA TYR A 31 14.63 1.10 -5.59
C TYR A 31 13.66 -0.04 -5.34
N ASN A 32 14.03 -1.29 -5.68
CA ASN A 32 13.24 -2.48 -5.37
C ASN A 32 12.93 -2.57 -3.88
N ASN A 33 13.95 -2.53 -3.03
CA ASN A 33 13.79 -2.69 -1.58
C ASN A 33 12.88 -1.62 -1.01
N LYS A 34 13.02 -0.38 -1.48
CA LYS A 34 12.18 0.72 -1.05
C LYS A 34 10.73 0.58 -1.52
N ILE A 35 10.49 0.21 -2.78
CA ILE A 35 9.15 0.04 -3.32
C ILE A 35 8.45 -1.17 -2.68
N ILE A 36 9.12 -2.31 -2.57
CA ILE A 36 8.59 -3.54 -1.97
C ILE A 36 8.31 -3.36 -0.47
N SER A 37 9.05 -2.48 0.22
CA SER A 37 8.76 -2.20 1.63
C SER A 37 7.34 -1.69 1.87
N PHE A 38 6.70 -1.03 0.90
CA PHE A 38 5.30 -0.60 1.04
C PHE A 38 4.32 -1.77 0.96
N GLN A 39 4.57 -2.74 0.07
CA GLN A 39 3.77 -3.96 0.00
C GLN A 39 3.90 -4.77 1.30
N ILE A 40 5.11 -4.93 1.83
CA ILE A 40 5.36 -5.59 3.12
C ILE A 40 4.58 -4.89 4.24
N GLN A 41 4.71 -3.56 4.36
CA GLN A 41 3.99 -2.78 5.38
C GLN A 41 2.46 -2.89 5.25
N ALA A 42 1.94 -3.04 4.03
CA ALA A 42 0.50 -3.21 3.81
C ALA A 42 0.03 -4.60 4.28
N VAL A 43 0.80 -5.65 4.00
CA VAL A 43 0.52 -7.01 4.51
C VAL A 43 0.64 -7.04 6.04
N ASP A 44 1.66 -6.42 6.60
CA ASP A 44 1.85 -6.32 8.05
C ASP A 44 0.67 -5.62 8.73
N ALA A 45 0.13 -4.54 8.13
CA ALA A 45 -1.06 -3.86 8.64
C ALA A 45 -2.29 -4.77 8.70
N VAL A 46 -2.53 -5.56 7.65
CA VAL A 46 -3.64 -6.53 7.60
C VAL A 46 -3.43 -7.64 8.64
N ASN A 47 -2.21 -8.16 8.76
CA ASN A 47 -1.88 -9.17 9.76
C ASN A 47 -2.05 -8.64 11.19
N GLU A 48 -1.64 -7.40 11.45
CA GLU A 48 -1.79 -6.74 12.75
C GLU A 48 -3.27 -6.54 13.10
N TYR A 49 -4.10 -6.16 12.12
CA TYR A 49 -5.55 -6.07 12.29
C TYR A 49 -6.14 -7.40 12.77
N PHE A 50 -5.92 -8.50 12.04
CA PHE A 50 -6.47 -9.80 12.41
C PHE A 50 -5.88 -10.34 13.73
N THR A 51 -4.60 -10.10 13.98
CA THR A 51 -3.96 -10.46 15.27
C THR A 51 -4.56 -9.68 16.44
N THR A 52 -4.89 -8.41 16.22
CA THR A 52 -5.55 -7.56 17.22
C THR A 52 -6.96 -8.04 17.49
N LEU A 53 -7.70 -8.44 16.46
CA LEU A 53 -9.02 -9.04 16.62
C LEU A 53 -8.97 -10.33 17.45
N GLU A 54 -8.00 -11.19 17.20
CA GLU A 54 -7.85 -12.45 17.93
C GLU A 54 -7.51 -12.22 19.41
N LYS A 55 -6.64 -11.25 19.72
CA LYS A 55 -6.01 -11.14 21.05
C LYS A 55 -6.58 -10.04 21.95
N LYS A 56 -7.15 -8.98 21.37
CA LYS A 56 -7.46 -7.73 22.07
C LYS A 56 -8.87 -7.20 21.79
N TYR A 57 -9.67 -7.89 20.98
CA TYR A 57 -11.02 -7.44 20.67
C TYR A 57 -11.91 -7.46 21.92
N ASP A 58 -12.49 -6.31 22.25
CA ASP A 58 -13.33 -6.11 23.42
C ASP A 58 -14.84 -6.16 23.11
N GLY A 59 -15.20 -6.43 21.85
CA GLY A 59 -16.59 -6.46 21.40
C GLY A 59 -17.17 -5.12 20.96
N GLN A 60 -16.44 -4.00 21.13
CA GLN A 60 -16.99 -2.66 20.89
C GLN A 60 -16.20 -1.85 19.84
N ASN A 61 -14.92 -2.15 19.64
CA ASN A 61 -14.03 -1.34 18.80
C ASN A 61 -13.82 -1.85 17.36
N LEU A 62 -14.59 -2.84 16.89
CA LEU A 62 -14.35 -3.50 15.59
C LEU A 62 -14.38 -2.51 14.40
N ALA A 63 -15.39 -1.63 14.39
CA ALA A 63 -15.53 -0.64 13.32
C ALA A 63 -14.36 0.36 13.32
N GLU A 64 -13.88 0.77 14.50
CA GLU A 64 -12.74 1.68 14.63
C GLU A 64 -11.44 1.02 14.18
N LEU A 65 -11.21 -0.24 14.55
CA LEU A 65 -10.05 -1.03 14.09
C LEU A 65 -10.05 -1.18 12.56
N TYR A 66 -11.22 -1.46 11.97
CA TYR A 66 -11.36 -1.57 10.52
C TYR A 66 -11.07 -0.24 9.81
N ILE A 67 -11.61 0.88 10.30
CA ILE A 67 -11.34 2.22 9.76
C ILE A 67 -9.84 2.55 9.88
N GLY A 68 -9.22 2.24 11.02
CA GLY A 68 -7.78 2.44 11.22
C GLY A 68 -6.92 1.69 10.20
N LEU A 69 -7.25 0.41 9.93
CA LEU A 69 -6.60 -0.38 8.88
C LEU A 69 -6.75 0.30 7.50
N ARG A 70 -7.96 0.75 7.16
CA ARG A 70 -8.25 1.42 5.89
C ARG A 70 -7.41 2.67 5.70
N ASP A 71 -7.33 3.51 6.72
CA ASP A 71 -6.56 4.75 6.68
C ASP A 71 -5.06 4.49 6.54
N GLN A 72 -4.55 3.46 7.23
CA GLN A 72 -3.15 3.04 7.12
C GLN A 72 -2.82 2.55 5.70
N LEU A 73 -3.68 1.71 5.10
CA LEU A 73 -3.48 1.22 3.73
C LEU A 73 -3.53 2.36 2.71
N ARG A 74 -4.47 3.30 2.85
CA ARG A 74 -4.55 4.48 2.00
C ARG A 74 -3.29 5.35 2.11
N SER A 75 -2.82 5.59 3.33
CA SER A 75 -1.57 6.33 3.57
C SER A 75 -0.36 5.65 2.91
N LEU A 76 -0.28 4.32 2.97
CA LEU A 76 0.79 3.55 2.31
C LEU A 76 0.69 3.65 0.78
N GLN A 77 -0.51 3.54 0.22
CA GLN A 77 -0.75 3.70 -1.22
C GLN A 77 -0.30 5.08 -1.70
N ASP A 78 -0.70 6.14 -1.00
CA ASP A 78 -0.34 7.52 -1.33
C ASP A 78 1.18 7.70 -1.29
N LYS A 79 1.85 7.21 -0.24
CA LYS A 79 3.32 7.25 -0.12
C LYS A 79 4.01 6.48 -1.23
N ALA A 80 3.51 5.29 -1.58
CA ALA A 80 4.06 4.49 -2.68
C ALA A 80 3.90 5.20 -4.02
N SER A 81 2.77 5.85 -4.28
CA SER A 81 2.50 6.56 -5.54
C SER A 81 3.45 7.74 -5.78
N LEU A 82 3.81 8.45 -4.70
CA LEU A 82 4.71 9.61 -4.66
C LEU A 82 6.19 9.22 -4.61
N GLN A 83 6.50 7.91 -4.55
CA GLN A 83 7.86 7.44 -4.39
C GLN A 83 8.68 7.69 -5.67
N GLU A 84 9.60 8.65 -5.59
CA GLU A 84 10.61 8.90 -6.60
C GLU A 84 11.90 8.12 -6.31
N GLY A 85 12.67 7.75 -7.33
CA GLY A 85 13.97 7.13 -7.07
C GLY A 85 14.70 6.59 -8.28
N ARG A 86 13.97 6.25 -9.36
CA ARG A 86 14.58 5.81 -10.62
C ARG A 86 13.83 6.41 -11.79
N ARG A 87 14.53 7.08 -12.71
CA ARG A 87 13.88 7.80 -13.80
C ARG A 87 13.22 6.82 -14.76
N ARG A 88 12.00 7.17 -15.20
CA ARG A 88 11.20 6.42 -16.20
C ARG A 88 10.83 4.99 -15.79
N GLU A 89 10.96 4.66 -14.51
CA GLU A 89 10.61 3.36 -13.98
C GLU A 89 9.34 3.44 -13.13
N THR A 90 8.21 3.05 -13.71
CA THR A 90 6.92 3.10 -13.03
C THR A 90 6.36 1.71 -12.75
N MET A 91 6.70 0.70 -13.56
CA MET A 91 6.09 -0.63 -13.52
C MET A 91 6.07 -1.27 -12.13
N LEU A 92 7.21 -1.34 -11.43
CA LEU A 92 7.26 -1.93 -10.09
C LEU A 92 6.46 -1.11 -9.06
N LYS A 93 6.52 0.21 -9.17
CA LYS A 93 5.78 1.13 -8.29
C LYS A 93 4.28 1.00 -8.52
N ASP A 94 3.86 1.00 -9.78
CA ASP A 94 2.47 0.88 -10.20
C ASP A 94 1.92 -0.47 -9.71
N ALA A 95 2.68 -1.56 -9.85
CA ALA A 95 2.31 -2.87 -9.30
C ALA A 95 2.12 -2.87 -7.78
N VAL A 96 2.97 -2.18 -7.01
CA VAL A 96 2.80 -2.04 -5.56
C VAL A 96 1.59 -1.17 -5.22
N VAL A 97 1.35 -0.08 -5.94
CA VAL A 97 0.16 0.76 -5.76
C VAL A 97 -1.11 -0.04 -6.05
N ASP A 98 -1.11 -0.82 -7.13
CA ASP A 98 -2.21 -1.72 -7.51
C ASP A 98 -2.42 -2.83 -6.48
N TYR A 99 -1.35 -3.37 -5.90
CA TYR A 99 -1.42 -4.35 -4.82
C TYR A 99 -2.14 -3.78 -3.60
N ILE A 100 -1.72 -2.60 -3.12
CA ILE A 100 -2.32 -1.94 -1.95
C ILE A 100 -3.77 -1.53 -2.25
N SER A 101 -4.05 -1.07 -3.46
CA SER A 101 -5.42 -0.79 -3.90
C SER A 101 -6.28 -2.06 -3.94
N GLY A 102 -5.72 -3.17 -4.41
CA GLY A 102 -6.38 -4.48 -4.46
C GLY A 102 -6.69 -5.03 -3.08
N LEU A 103 -5.77 -4.88 -2.11
CA LEU A 103 -6.01 -5.22 -0.70
C LEU A 103 -7.20 -4.45 -0.13
N GLN A 104 -7.25 -3.13 -0.38
CA GLN A 104 -8.38 -2.30 0.03
C GLN A 104 -9.70 -2.81 -0.58
N VAL A 105 -9.74 -3.10 -1.87
CA VAL A 105 -10.95 -3.65 -2.53
C VAL A 105 -11.35 -5.01 -1.93
N ALA A 106 -10.39 -5.88 -1.64
CA ALA A 106 -10.67 -7.17 -1.00
C ALA A 106 -11.27 -6.99 0.41
N LEU A 107 -10.72 -6.06 1.21
CA LEU A 107 -11.27 -5.72 2.52
C LEU A 107 -12.68 -5.12 2.42
N ASP A 108 -12.94 -4.26 1.43
CA ASP A 108 -14.26 -3.66 1.22
C ASP A 108 -15.32 -4.69 0.83
N ASN A 109 -14.93 -5.72 0.06
CA ASN A 109 -15.85 -6.72 -0.45
C ASN A 109 -16.10 -7.86 0.54
N TYR A 110 -15.12 -8.19 1.40
CA TYR A 110 -15.16 -9.42 2.18
C TYR A 110 -15.03 -9.20 3.69
N GLU A 111 -14.36 -8.14 4.15
CA GLU A 111 -14.22 -7.85 5.58
C GLU A 111 -15.25 -6.82 6.06
N ARG A 112 -15.50 -5.75 5.30
CA ARG A 112 -16.49 -4.73 5.66
C ARG A 112 -17.88 -5.31 5.95
N PRO A 113 -18.42 -6.24 5.14
CA PRO A 113 -19.72 -6.84 5.45
C PRO A 113 -19.69 -7.62 6.78
N VAL A 114 -18.55 -8.19 7.16
CA VAL A 114 -18.37 -8.89 8.43
C VAL A 114 -18.40 -7.92 9.59
N VAL A 115 -17.66 -6.83 9.47
CA VAL A 115 -17.65 -5.73 10.44
C VAL A 115 -19.05 -5.15 10.64
N GLU A 116 -19.79 -4.91 9.56
CA GLU A 116 -21.16 -4.41 9.60
C GLU A 116 -22.12 -5.40 10.27
N LEU A 117 -22.02 -6.69 9.93
CA LEU A 117 -22.86 -7.74 10.52
C LEU A 117 -22.60 -7.90 12.02
N ILE A 118 -21.34 -7.92 12.45
CA ILE A 118 -20.96 -8.03 13.86
C ILE A 118 -21.39 -6.76 14.61
N GLY A 119 -21.14 -5.58 14.06
CA GLY A 119 -21.47 -4.30 14.69
C GLY A 119 -22.97 -4.04 14.84
N ALA A 120 -23.80 -4.54 13.91
CA ALA A 120 -25.25 -4.43 13.98
C ALA A 120 -25.89 -5.47 14.91
N TYR A 121 -25.12 -6.45 15.41
CA TYR A 121 -25.67 -7.57 16.12
C TYR A 121 -25.94 -7.27 17.60
N SER A 122 -27.22 -7.13 17.95
CA SER A 122 -27.69 -6.92 19.34
C SER A 122 -28.18 -8.20 20.03
N GLY A 123 -28.02 -9.37 19.40
CA GLY A 123 -28.53 -10.67 19.89
C GLY A 123 -27.49 -11.51 20.63
N SER A 124 -27.74 -12.82 20.77
CA SER A 124 -26.78 -13.76 21.37
C SER A 124 -25.75 -14.27 20.36
N ALA A 125 -24.45 -14.25 20.69
CA ALA A 125 -23.39 -14.67 19.76
C ALA A 125 -23.63 -16.05 19.12
N SER A 126 -24.29 -16.98 19.83
CA SER A 126 -24.66 -18.30 19.30
C SER A 126 -25.68 -18.25 18.15
N GLU A 127 -26.66 -17.34 18.18
CA GLU A 127 -27.62 -17.16 17.08
C GLU A 127 -26.99 -16.47 15.87
N PHE A 128 -26.08 -15.52 16.12
CA PHE A 128 -25.27 -14.89 15.08
C PHE A 128 -24.46 -15.93 14.31
N TYR A 129 -23.64 -16.72 15.01
CA TYR A 129 -22.82 -17.74 14.37
C TYR A 129 -23.69 -18.80 13.67
N ARG A 130 -24.80 -19.25 14.28
CA ARG A 130 -25.67 -20.26 13.64
C ARG A 130 -26.27 -19.79 12.31
N ARG A 131 -26.61 -18.50 12.19
CA ARG A 131 -27.24 -17.95 10.98
C ARG A 131 -26.21 -17.59 9.91
N ASP A 132 -25.07 -17.06 10.33
CA ASP A 132 -24.17 -16.33 9.43
C ASP A 132 -22.82 -17.05 9.16
N THR A 133 -22.55 -18.22 9.78
CA THR A 133 -21.29 -19.00 9.60
C THR A 133 -20.96 -19.29 8.13
N GLN A 134 -21.93 -19.68 7.32
CA GLN A 134 -21.68 -20.01 5.91
C GLN A 134 -21.30 -18.77 5.09
N ILE A 135 -21.85 -17.60 5.45
CA ILE A 135 -21.52 -16.32 4.83
C ILE A 135 -20.08 -15.92 5.18
N PHE A 136 -19.68 -16.03 6.46
CA PHE A 136 -18.31 -15.75 6.89
C PHE A 136 -17.30 -16.67 6.22
N SER A 137 -17.56 -17.98 6.19
CA SER A 137 -16.68 -18.94 5.53
C SER A 137 -16.48 -18.62 4.04
N ASN A 138 -17.53 -18.19 3.35
CA ASN A 138 -17.44 -17.74 1.97
C ASN A 138 -16.59 -16.47 1.84
N TYR A 139 -16.83 -15.44 2.65
CA TYR A 139 -16.04 -14.20 2.61
C TYR A 139 -14.56 -14.43 2.92
N THR A 140 -14.23 -15.24 3.92
CA THR A 140 -12.84 -15.62 4.21
C THR A 140 -12.19 -16.32 3.03
N THR A 141 -12.90 -17.24 2.37
CA THR A 141 -12.39 -17.95 1.19
C THR A 141 -12.12 -16.99 0.03
N GLN A 142 -13.07 -16.09 -0.25
CA GLN A 142 -12.96 -15.08 -1.32
C GLN A 142 -11.86 -14.06 -1.04
N PHE A 143 -11.68 -13.67 0.23
CA PHE A 143 -10.59 -12.81 0.67
C PHE A 143 -9.23 -13.49 0.41
N SER A 144 -9.05 -14.73 0.87
CA SER A 144 -7.83 -15.51 0.63
C SER A 144 -7.51 -15.70 -0.86
N GLN A 145 -8.52 -15.96 -1.70
CA GLN A 145 -8.34 -16.06 -3.15
C GLN A 145 -7.91 -14.72 -3.77
N SER A 146 -8.44 -13.60 -3.28
CA SER A 146 -8.06 -12.28 -3.73
C SER A 146 -6.61 -11.96 -3.35
N LEU A 147 -6.18 -12.31 -2.14
CA LEU A 147 -4.79 -12.17 -1.70
C LEU A 147 -3.84 -12.97 -2.59
N ALA A 148 -4.13 -14.25 -2.83
CA ALA A 148 -3.29 -15.10 -3.66
C ALA A 148 -3.12 -14.55 -5.09
N LYS A 149 -4.16 -13.94 -5.65
CA LYS A 149 -4.08 -13.28 -6.97
C LYS A 149 -3.18 -12.05 -6.94
N LEU A 150 -3.31 -11.21 -5.91
CA LEU A 150 -2.47 -10.02 -5.73
C LEU A 150 -1.00 -10.41 -5.56
N ASP A 151 -0.72 -11.44 -4.76
CA ASP A 151 0.63 -11.96 -4.54
C ASP A 151 1.25 -12.45 -5.86
N ALA A 152 0.52 -13.25 -6.65
CA ALA A 152 1.00 -13.72 -7.94
C ALA A 152 1.30 -12.58 -8.94
N GLN A 153 0.49 -11.52 -8.93
CA GLN A 153 0.72 -10.32 -9.76
C GLN A 153 1.97 -9.56 -9.31
N MET A 154 2.14 -9.39 -8.00
CA MET A 154 3.28 -8.71 -7.40
C MET A 154 4.59 -9.48 -7.66
N GLU A 155 4.60 -10.79 -7.45
CA GLU A 155 5.74 -11.67 -7.75
C GLU A 155 6.15 -11.58 -9.22
N THR A 156 5.17 -11.55 -10.13
CA THR A 156 5.43 -11.40 -11.57
C THR A 156 6.10 -10.06 -11.87
N ALA A 157 5.56 -8.96 -11.33
CA ALA A 157 6.11 -7.63 -11.54
C ALA A 157 7.53 -7.49 -10.97
N GLN A 158 7.77 -8.01 -9.76
CA GLN A 158 9.08 -8.00 -9.12
C GLN A 158 10.10 -8.85 -9.89
N SER A 159 9.69 -10.04 -10.37
CA SER A 159 10.52 -10.92 -11.19
C SER A 159 10.90 -10.28 -12.53
N GLN A 160 9.96 -9.60 -13.18
CA GLN A 160 10.23 -8.87 -14.43
C GLN A 160 11.19 -7.70 -14.20
N PHE A 161 11.01 -6.97 -13.10
CA PHE A 161 11.88 -5.89 -12.69
C PHE A 161 13.31 -6.38 -12.38
N SER A 162 13.45 -7.43 -11.59
CA SER A 162 14.76 -7.98 -11.22
C SER A 162 15.54 -8.54 -12.41
N LYS A 163 14.85 -9.23 -13.34
CA LYS A 163 15.44 -9.70 -14.61
C LYS A 163 15.91 -8.54 -15.47
N LYS A 164 15.10 -7.48 -15.62
CA LYS A 164 15.46 -6.28 -16.40
C LYS A 164 16.74 -5.62 -15.89
N TYR A 165 16.94 -5.61 -14.58
CA TYR A 165 18.08 -4.93 -13.94
C TYR A 165 19.18 -5.86 -13.41
N LYS A 166 19.05 -7.17 -13.63
CA LYS A 166 20.05 -8.21 -13.32
C LYS A 166 20.50 -8.20 -11.85
N PHE A 167 19.55 -8.20 -10.93
CA PHE A 167 19.82 -8.39 -9.50
C PHE A 167 18.96 -9.52 -8.93
N GLU A 168 19.40 -10.12 -7.83
CA GLU A 168 18.66 -11.17 -7.15
C GLU A 168 17.64 -10.58 -6.17
N VAL A 169 16.44 -11.16 -6.16
CA VAL A 169 15.42 -10.83 -5.16
C VAL A 169 15.69 -11.71 -3.95
N GLU A 170 15.99 -11.09 -2.82
CA GLU A 170 16.00 -11.79 -1.53
C GLU A 170 14.59 -12.29 -1.24
N ARG A 171 14.39 -13.61 -1.25
CA ARG A 171 13.15 -14.21 -0.74
C ARG A 171 13.22 -14.19 0.79
N LYS A 172 12.29 -13.48 1.43
CA LYS A 172 12.09 -13.55 2.87
C LYS A 172 11.13 -14.69 3.21
#